data_AF-A0A350XL63-F1
#
_entry.id   AF-A0A350XL63-F1
#
_cell.length_a   1.000
_cell.length_b   1.000
_cell.length_c   1.000
_cell.angle_alpha   90.00
_cell.angle_beta   90.00
_cell.angle_gamma   90.00
#
_symmetry.space_group_name_H-M   'P 1'
#
loop_
_entity.id
_entity.type
_entity.pdbx_description
1 polymer ?
#
loop_
_entity_poly.entity_id
_entity_poly.type
_entity_poly.pdbx_seq_one_letter_code
_entity_poly.pdbx_strand_id
1 'polypeptide(L)' 'MAEPLEHNHLLIVEDDKGRKEVVLKAPVYSIGRDAQCDIRLV' A
#
# COMPACT_ATOMS: atom_id res chain seq x y z
N MET A 1 26.04 -13.96 -7.25
CA MET A 1 25.52 -12.59 -7.02
C MET A 1 24.06 -12.78 -6.68
N ALA A 2 23.65 -12.53 -5.44
CA ALA A 2 22.25 -12.71 -5.04
C ALA A 2 21.45 -11.52 -5.57
N GLU A 3 20.43 -11.79 -6.37
CA GLU A 3 19.42 -10.80 -6.73
C GLU A 3 18.77 -10.33 -5.41
N PRO A 4 18.61 -9.02 -5.17
CA PRO A 4 17.89 -8.57 -3.99
C PRO A 4 16.50 -9.19 -4.05
N LEU A 5 16.14 -9.99 -3.04
CA LEU A 5 14.75 -10.39 -2.86
C LEU A 5 13.98 -9.08 -2.69
N GLU A 6 13.30 -8.62 -3.74
CA GLU A 6 12.33 -7.54 -3.63
C GLU A 6 11.29 -8.02 -2.63
N HIS A 7 11.44 -7.62 -1.37
CA HIS A 7 10.46 -7.91 -0.34
C HIS A 7 9.13 -7.33 -0.84
N ASN A 8 8.22 -8.22 -1.22
CA ASN A 8 6.95 -7.84 -1.81
C ASN A 8 6.02 -7.38 -0.68
N HIS A 9 6.24 -6.15 -0.21
CA HIS A 9 5.46 -5.54 0.85
C HIS A 9 4.10 -5.15 0.28
N LEU A 10 3.08 -5.95 0.55
CA LEU A 10 1.73 -5.73 0.05
C LEU A 10 0.80 -5.33 1.20
N LEU A 11 0.14 -4.18 1.06
CA LEU A 11 -0.98 -3.78 1.90
C LEU A 11 -2.28 -4.15 1.18
N ILE A 12 -3.10 -4.97 1.82
CA ILE A 12 -4.44 -5.30 1.33
C ILE A 12 -5.44 -4.50 2.16
N VAL A 13 -6.28 -3.72 1.48
CA VAL A 13 -7.37 -2.94 2.07
C VAL A 13 -8.68 -3.57 1.62
N GLU A 14 -9.54 -3.94 2.55
CA GLU A 14 -10.87 -4.47 2.26
C GLU A 14 -11.92 -3.59 2.93
N ASP A 15 -12.87 -3.10 2.15
CA ASP A 15 -13.97 -2.23 2.60
C ASP A 15 -15.29 -2.62 1.91
N ASP A 16 -16.33 -1.78 2.06
CA ASP A 16 -17.64 -2.01 1.43
C ASP A 16 -17.61 -1.99 -0.11
N LYS A 17 -16.53 -1.48 -0.71
CA LYS A 17 -16.31 -1.45 -2.16
C LYS A 17 -15.44 -2.61 -2.65
N GLY A 18 -14.98 -3.47 -1.73
CA GLY A 18 -14.26 -4.70 -2.02
C GLY A 18 -12.78 -4.62 -1.63
N ARG A 19 -11.96 -5.40 -2.35
CA ARG A 19 -10.54 -5.59 -2.03
C ARG A 19 -9.64 -4.75 -2.94
N LYS A 20 -8.71 -4.02 -2.34
CA LYS A 20 -7.66 -3.25 -2.99
C LYS A 20 -6.29 -3.70 -2.51
N GLU A 21 -5.34 -3.80 -3.44
CA GLU A 21 -3.97 -4.23 -3.17
C GLU A 21 -3.01 -3.08 -3.48
N VAL A 22 -2.10 -2.77 -2.54
CA VAL A 22 -1.16 -1.65 -2.63
C VAL A 22 0.25 -2.15 -2.37
N VAL A 23 1.14 -2.01 -3.35
CA VAL A 23 2.57 -2.38 -3.20
C VAL A 23 3.32 -1.23 -2.52
N LEU A 24 3.95 -1.53 -1.39
CA LEU A 24 4.75 -0.61 -0.60
C LEU A 24 6.20 -0.64 -1.08
N LYS A 25 6.68 0.50 -1.59
CA LYS A 25 8.04 0.69 -2.11
C LYS A 25 8.86 1.68 -1.27
N ALA A 26 8.20 2.47 -0.44
CA ALA A 26 8.81 3.46 0.44
C ALA A 26 8.77 2.99 1.90
N PRO A 27 9.66 3.51 2.76
CA PRO A 27 9.67 3.15 4.18
C PRO A 27 8.53 3.78 4.99
N VAL A 28 7.86 4.82 4.48
CA VAL A 28 6.81 5.57 5.19
C VAL A 28 5.69 5.95 4.23
N TYR A 29 4.44 5.84 4.70
CA TYR A 29 3.22 6.20 3.99
C TYR A 29 2.21 6.85 4.95
N SER A 30 1.46 7.82 4.46
CA SER A 30 0.28 8.38 5.13
C SER A 30 -0.99 7.65 4.65
N ILE A 31 -1.87 7.28 5.60
CA ILE A 31 -3.10 6.54 5.32
C ILE A 31 -4.29 7.32 5.88
N GLY A 32 -5.31 7.54 5.05
CA GLY A 32 -6.49 8.31 5.47
C GLY A 32 -7.53 8.47 4.36
N ARG A 33 -8.60 9.22 4.65
CA ARG A 33 -9.67 9.52 3.68
C ARG A 33 -9.40 10.79 2.86
N ASP A 34 -8.44 11.59 3.32
CA ASP A 34 -8.02 12.81 2.66
C ASP A 34 -7.35 12.51 1.31
N ALA A 35 -7.50 13.43 0.36
CA ALA A 35 -6.93 13.28 -0.98
C ALA A 35 -5.40 13.41 -0.99
N GLN A 36 -4.80 13.97 0.06
CA GLN A 36 -3.35 14.17 0.20
C GLN A 36 -2.64 12.94 0.80
N CYS A 37 -3.37 11.95 1.33
CA CYS A 37 -2.76 10.74 1.85
C CYS A 37 -2.19 9.86 0.74
N ASP A 38 -1.01 9.28 0.97
CA ASP A 38 -0.37 8.36 0.02
C ASP A 38 -1.25 7.14 -0.28
N ILE A 39 -1.93 6.62 0.74
CA ILE A 39 -2.88 5.52 0.63
C ILE A 39 -4.25 6.00 1.08
N ARG A 40 -5.09 6.33 0.09
CA ARG A 40 -6.46 6.80 0.33
C ARG A 40 -7.44 5.64 0.53
N LEU A 41 -8.19 5.71 1.63
CA LEU A 41 -9.33 4.86 1.95
C LEU A 41 -10.60 5.59 1.47
N VAL A 42 -11.27 5.11 0.43
CA VAL A 42 -12.41 5.81 -0.21
C VAL A 42 -13.70 5.07 -0.10
#